data_AF-A0A7J7YYT6-F1
#
_entry.id   AF-A0A7J7YYT6-F1
#
_cell.length_a   1.000
_cell.length_b   1.000
_cell.length_c   1.000
_cell.angle_alpha   90.00
_cell.angle_beta   90.00
_cell.angle_gamma   90.00
#
_symmetry.space_group_name_H-M   'P 1'
#
loop_
_entity.id
_entity.type
_entity.pdbx_description
1 polymer ?
#
loop_
_entity_poly.entity_id
_entity_poly.type
_entity_poly.pdbx_seq_one_letter_code
_entity_poly.pdbx_strand_id
1 'polypeptide(L)'
;MEYLGTTQNASYCGPRKTCSFNERLGVQLPVMQECCQPYYLPGYRYLNTWRPSLFHKISTTQICPEEGATCQGIQKPPTILPSLRAGLFCRYSPHDWDRSQEMQMRGAEASRLWAGRLIGDSRRLVHDKDQLTRQMQEGTCRNLGQRLSDIGFWKSELTYELERLLNENRGLDAFRKRLECAADEVNCPLQVALECLYHREKRIGIDLVHDNVEKNLIQEVDLLKCCQEQMRKLAQRIEIQQRDNRDAQHALERDLEDKNSAQFIDEKCFNLRNTSDCISFFHGVEKVDGTISVPETWAKFSNDNIRHSQNMRANSIRLQEEAKNLFENLSDQMWKQFTNTNLAFNARISEVTDVKNKLQMQLAKTLQEIFQAENTIALLERSIMAKECPLKVAQTRLECRSRRPNVEMCRDIPQFKLVNEVFTIDDTLQTLRLRLRETQDTLQLLVMTKCRLEHELAIKANTLCIDKDKCMCMRRTFPSTPRLVGYS
;
A
#
# COMPACT_ATOMS: atom_id res chain seq x y z
N MET A 1 35.79 -5.68 -6.97
CA MET A 1 36.37 -6.52 -8.04
C MET A 1 35.25 -7.48 -8.45
N GLU A 2 34.65 -7.49 -9.62
CA GLU A 2 34.92 -6.94 -10.95
C GLU A 2 33.57 -6.65 -11.66
N TYR A 3 33.61 -5.72 -12.62
CA TYR A 3 32.55 -5.41 -13.58
C TYR A 3 32.63 -6.35 -14.79
N LEU A 4 31.49 -6.57 -15.49
CA LEU A 4 31.27 -6.77 -16.96
C LEU A 4 29.81 -7.28 -17.13
N GLY A 5 28.85 -6.62 -17.83
CA GLY A 5 28.74 -6.42 -19.29
C GLY A 5 28.55 -7.76 -20.02
N THR A 6 27.57 -8.11 -20.87
CA THR A 6 26.69 -7.35 -21.79
C THR A 6 25.68 -8.31 -22.48
N THR A 7 24.48 -7.80 -22.80
CA THR A 7 23.52 -8.02 -23.91
C THR A 7 23.41 -9.29 -24.82
N GLN A 8 22.13 -9.66 -25.02
CA GLN A 8 21.39 -10.08 -26.24
C GLN A 8 21.63 -11.46 -26.91
N ASN A 9 20.53 -12.20 -27.12
CA ASN A 9 20.12 -12.71 -28.44
C ASN A 9 18.65 -13.17 -28.47
N ALA A 10 17.94 -12.74 -29.51
CA ALA A 10 16.60 -13.18 -29.88
C ALA A 10 16.68 -14.42 -30.79
N SER A 11 15.65 -15.28 -30.74
CA SER A 11 15.44 -16.35 -31.72
C SER A 11 13.96 -16.44 -32.09
N TYR A 12 13.66 -16.16 -33.36
CA TYR A 12 12.41 -16.44 -34.03
C TYR A 12 12.31 -17.94 -34.37
N CYS A 13 11.13 -18.54 -34.15
CA CYS A 13 10.42 -19.47 -35.06
C CYS A 13 9.24 -20.14 -34.32
N GLY A 14 8.01 -19.99 -34.85
CA GLY A 14 6.84 -20.83 -34.51
C GLY A 14 6.94 -22.23 -35.15
N PRO A 15 5.93 -23.14 -35.07
CA PRO A 15 4.51 -22.81 -35.31
C PRO A 15 3.40 -23.66 -34.59
N ARG A 16 2.14 -23.25 -34.83
CA ARG A 16 0.86 -23.99 -34.95
C ARG A 16 0.07 -24.52 -33.71
N LYS A 17 -1.06 -23.80 -33.52
CA LYS A 17 -2.43 -24.13 -33.08
C LYS A 17 -2.87 -25.60 -32.99
N THR A 18 -3.66 -25.91 -31.94
CA THR A 18 -5.01 -26.51 -32.05
C THR A 18 -5.86 -26.14 -30.82
N CYS A 19 -7.03 -25.54 -31.04
CA CYS A 19 -8.14 -25.51 -30.09
C CYS A 19 -9.37 -26.03 -30.86
N SER A 20 -10.14 -26.92 -30.22
CA SER A 20 -11.28 -27.65 -30.77
C SER A 20 -12.58 -27.24 -30.09
N PHE A 21 -13.70 -27.51 -30.77
CA PHE A 21 -15.13 -27.41 -30.39
C PHE A 21 -15.81 -26.05 -30.65
N ASN A 22 -16.65 -25.97 -31.71
CA ASN A 22 -18.10 -26.28 -31.78
C ASN A 22 -18.91 -25.17 -31.08
N GLU A 23 -19.85 -24.48 -31.73
CA GLU A 23 -21.11 -25.04 -32.25
C GLU A 23 -21.79 -24.11 -33.28
N ARG A 24 -22.63 -24.72 -34.13
CA ARG A 24 -23.48 -24.10 -35.15
C ARG A 24 -24.82 -23.63 -34.55
N LEU A 25 -25.38 -22.53 -35.05
CA LEU A 25 -26.65 -22.47 -35.82
C LEU A 25 -27.18 -21.02 -35.90
N GLY A 26 -27.73 -20.65 -37.07
CA GLY A 26 -28.59 -19.47 -37.21
C GLY A 26 -28.19 -18.52 -38.34
N VAL A 27 -28.39 -18.94 -39.59
CA VAL A 27 -28.34 -18.04 -40.75
C VAL A 27 -29.62 -17.21 -40.76
N GLN A 28 -29.48 -15.89 -40.55
CA GLN A 28 -30.49 -14.90 -40.89
C GLN A 28 -29.77 -13.75 -41.61
N LEU A 29 -30.04 -13.61 -42.91
CA LEU A 29 -29.51 -12.54 -43.75
C LEU A 29 -30.04 -11.18 -43.26
N PRO A 30 -29.18 -10.18 -43.00
CA PRO A 30 -29.59 -8.79 -42.98
C PRO A 30 -29.57 -8.26 -44.41
N VAL A 31 -30.72 -7.76 -44.87
CA VAL A 31 -30.85 -6.90 -46.04
C VAL A 31 -29.93 -5.69 -45.83
N MET A 32 -28.85 -5.60 -46.62
CA MET A 32 -28.07 -4.38 -46.72
C MET A 32 -28.91 -3.33 -47.43
N GLN A 33 -29.45 -2.39 -46.65
CA GLN A 33 -29.88 -1.11 -47.18
C GLN A 33 -28.63 -0.26 -47.36
N GLU A 34 -28.09 -0.24 -48.57
CA GLU A 34 -27.08 0.72 -48.99
C GLU A 34 -27.62 2.13 -48.79
N CYS A 35 -27.07 2.86 -47.82
CA CYS A 35 -27.24 4.30 -47.74
C CYS A 35 -25.84 4.93 -47.66
N CYS A 36 -25.06 4.76 -48.73
CA CYS A 36 -23.93 5.64 -49.00
C CYS A 36 -24.47 6.85 -49.74
N GLN A 37 -24.67 7.97 -49.04
CA GLN A 37 -24.66 9.28 -49.69
C GLN A 37 -23.22 9.78 -49.76
N PRO A 38 -22.62 9.94 -50.95
CA PRO A 38 -21.35 10.63 -51.07
C PRO A 38 -21.60 12.14 -50.93
N TYR A 39 -21.07 12.74 -49.87
CA TYR A 39 -20.91 14.19 -49.79
C TYR A 39 -19.84 14.61 -50.80
N TYR A 40 -20.27 15.27 -51.89
CA TYR A 40 -19.37 15.91 -52.85
C TYR A 40 -19.08 17.34 -52.39
N LEU A 41 -17.80 17.67 -52.15
CA LEU A 41 -17.35 19.06 -52.11
C LEU A 41 -17.11 19.58 -53.55
N PRO A 42 -17.60 20.77 -53.93
CA PRO A 42 -17.44 21.29 -55.28
C PRO A 42 -16.04 21.87 -55.50
N GLY A 43 -15.38 21.43 -56.58
CA GLY A 43 -14.28 22.19 -57.17
C GLY A 43 -12.91 21.51 -57.15
N TYR A 44 -12.75 20.44 -57.93
CA TYR A 44 -11.46 20.06 -58.49
C TYR A 44 -11.64 19.81 -59.98
N ARG A 45 -11.12 20.72 -60.82
CA ARG A 45 -10.93 20.47 -62.25
C ARG A 45 -9.44 20.23 -62.46
N TYR A 46 -9.13 19.10 -63.10
CA TYR A 46 -7.80 18.78 -63.63
C TYR A 46 -7.25 19.97 -64.44
N LEU A 47 -6.02 20.39 -64.11
CA LEU A 47 -5.25 21.36 -64.88
C LEU A 47 -4.81 20.69 -66.20
N ASN A 48 -5.62 20.85 -67.26
CA ASN A 48 -5.13 20.64 -68.61
C ASN A 48 -4.25 21.84 -68.98
N THR A 49 -2.94 21.58 -69.11
CA THR A 49 -1.97 22.48 -69.73
C THR A 49 -2.47 22.96 -71.10
N TRP A 50 -2.84 24.24 -71.16
CA TRP A 50 -3.25 24.90 -72.40
C TRP A 50 -1.98 25.18 -73.25
N ARG A 51 -1.91 24.62 -74.46
CA ARG A 51 -0.98 25.07 -75.51
C ARG A 51 -1.77 25.86 -76.56
N PRO A 52 -1.31 27.04 -77.02
CA PRO A 52 -1.97 27.75 -78.10
C PRO A 52 -1.72 27.03 -79.44
N SER A 53 -2.78 26.62 -80.12
CA SER A 53 -2.70 26.23 -81.53
C SER A 53 -2.51 27.49 -82.39
N LEU A 54 -1.43 27.49 -83.16
CA LEU A 54 -1.07 28.55 -84.10
C LEU A 54 -2.09 28.59 -85.25
N PHE A 55 -2.59 29.81 -85.51
CA PHE A 55 -3.30 30.17 -86.74
C PHE A 55 -2.53 29.67 -87.97
N HIS A 56 -3.21 29.02 -88.92
CA HIS A 56 -2.69 28.83 -90.27
C HIS A 56 -3.51 29.59 -91.31
N LYS A 57 -2.73 30.28 -92.14
CA LYS A 57 -3.10 31.27 -93.13
C LYS A 57 -3.88 30.67 -94.29
N ILE A 58 -4.77 31.50 -94.81
CA ILE A 58 -5.34 31.47 -96.16
C ILE A 58 -4.19 31.39 -97.18
N SER A 59 -4.29 30.47 -98.15
CA SER A 59 -3.61 30.57 -99.44
C SER A 59 -4.40 29.83 -100.51
N THR A 60 -5.00 30.62 -101.38
CA THR A 60 -5.70 30.24 -102.61
C THR A 60 -4.64 29.94 -103.68
N THR A 61 -4.63 28.73 -104.25
CA THR A 61 -3.91 28.46 -105.51
C THR A 61 -4.65 27.39 -106.32
N GLN A 62 -5.23 27.84 -107.44
CA GLN A 62 -5.70 27.03 -108.57
C GLN A 62 -4.50 26.38 -109.29
N ILE A 63 -4.64 25.11 -109.69
CA ILE A 63 -3.84 24.47 -110.75
C ILE A 63 -4.80 23.61 -111.60
N CYS A 64 -4.89 23.91 -112.90
CA CYS A 64 -5.47 23.04 -113.93
C CYS A 64 -4.39 22.08 -114.47
N PRO A 65 -4.78 20.92 -115.03
CA PRO A 65 -4.01 20.24 -116.06
C PRO A 65 -4.73 20.19 -117.43
N GLU A 66 -4.01 20.60 -118.48
CA GLU A 66 -4.18 20.21 -119.89
C GLU A 66 -3.68 18.74 -120.08
N GLU A 67 -3.98 17.93 -121.10
CA GLU A 67 -4.27 18.20 -122.52
C GLU A 67 -4.82 16.91 -123.19
N GLY A 68 -5.52 17.04 -124.32
CA GLY A 68 -5.93 15.93 -125.19
C GLY A 68 -6.48 16.45 -126.52
N ALA A 69 -5.60 16.60 -127.51
CA ALA A 69 -5.83 17.27 -128.79
C ALA A 69 -6.59 16.42 -129.84
N THR A 70 -7.34 17.09 -130.73
CA THR A 70 -7.43 16.70 -132.16
C THR A 70 -7.69 17.94 -133.03
N CYS A 71 -6.98 18.00 -134.15
CA CYS A 71 -6.73 19.17 -135.01
C CYS A 71 -7.86 19.49 -136.00
N GLN A 72 -7.97 20.76 -136.42
CA GLN A 72 -7.86 21.23 -137.83
C GLN A 72 -8.21 22.72 -137.95
N GLY A 73 -7.43 23.48 -138.74
CA GLY A 73 -7.89 24.78 -139.29
C GLY A 73 -6.90 25.94 -139.21
N ILE A 74 -5.95 25.96 -140.15
CA ILE A 74 -5.01 27.02 -140.50
C ILE A 74 -5.72 28.35 -140.86
N GLN A 75 -5.39 29.51 -140.25
CA GLN A 75 -4.76 30.69 -140.91
C GLN A 75 -4.64 31.98 -140.03
N LYS A 76 -3.38 32.39 -139.83
CA LYS A 76 -2.76 33.74 -139.70
C LYS A 76 -2.92 34.64 -138.42
N PRO A 77 -1.78 35.17 -137.87
CA PRO A 77 -1.69 36.00 -136.64
C PRO A 77 -1.68 37.52 -136.95
N PRO A 78 -1.91 38.43 -135.97
CA PRO A 78 -0.79 39.01 -135.16
C PRO A 78 -1.18 39.32 -133.68
N THR A 79 -0.34 39.05 -132.67
CA THR A 79 0.59 40.00 -131.98
C THR A 79 -0.05 41.39 -131.71
N ILE A 80 -0.30 41.85 -130.47
CA ILE A 80 0.68 42.54 -129.59
C ILE A 80 -0.01 42.97 -128.24
N LEU A 81 0.77 42.89 -127.13
CA LEU A 81 0.76 43.59 -125.81
C LEU A 81 -0.04 43.05 -124.58
N PRO A 82 0.57 43.05 -123.36
CA PRO A 82 0.07 42.36 -122.16
C PRO A 82 -1.10 43.06 -121.47
N SER A 83 -2.08 42.27 -121.05
CA SER A 83 -3.22 42.69 -120.24
C SER A 83 -2.79 43.10 -118.82
N LEU A 84 -2.49 44.39 -118.62
CA LEU A 84 -2.47 45.05 -117.30
C LEU A 84 -3.88 45.14 -116.67
N ARG A 85 -4.91 44.48 -117.24
CA ARG A 85 -6.29 44.47 -116.71
C ARG A 85 -6.54 43.34 -115.70
N ALA A 86 -5.78 42.26 -115.69
CA ALA A 86 -6.03 41.13 -114.78
C ALA A 86 -5.82 41.49 -113.29
N GLY A 87 -4.90 42.43 -112.98
CA GLY A 87 -4.63 42.85 -111.60
C GLY A 87 -5.57 43.91 -111.02
N LEU A 88 -6.45 44.51 -111.82
CA LEU A 88 -7.47 45.48 -111.35
C LEU A 88 -8.77 44.79 -110.92
N PHE A 89 -9.10 43.62 -111.50
CA PHE A 89 -10.22 42.77 -111.07
C PHE A 89 -9.89 41.91 -109.85
N CYS A 90 -8.64 41.91 -109.38
CA CYS A 90 -8.20 41.23 -108.14
C CYS A 90 -7.98 42.20 -106.96
N ARG A 91 -8.38 43.48 -107.09
CA ARG A 91 -8.29 44.47 -106.00
C ARG A 91 -9.64 44.58 -105.31
N TYR A 92 -9.62 44.57 -103.98
CA TYR A 92 -10.80 44.79 -103.15
C TYR A 92 -11.46 46.13 -103.48
N SER A 93 -12.78 46.13 -103.65
CA SER A 93 -13.59 47.35 -103.80
C SER A 93 -13.54 48.19 -102.51
N PRO A 94 -13.72 49.53 -102.55
CA PRO A 94 -13.97 50.32 -101.33
C PRO A 94 -15.05 49.70 -100.45
N HIS A 95 -16.08 49.11 -101.06
CA HIS A 95 -17.13 48.40 -100.34
C HIS A 95 -16.65 47.08 -99.69
N ASP A 96 -15.68 46.38 -100.28
CA ASP A 96 -15.06 45.20 -99.68
C ASP A 96 -14.13 45.59 -98.51
N TRP A 97 -13.45 46.74 -98.62
CA TRP A 97 -12.66 47.33 -97.54
C TRP A 97 -13.55 47.79 -96.38
N ASP A 98 -14.65 48.49 -96.66
CA ASP A 98 -15.64 48.91 -95.65
C ASP A 98 -16.24 47.70 -94.92
N ARG A 99 -16.65 46.65 -95.64
CA ARG A 99 -17.16 45.42 -95.02
C ARG A 99 -16.10 44.70 -94.19
N SER A 100 -14.84 44.65 -94.64
CA SER A 100 -13.73 44.07 -93.87
C SER A 100 -13.43 44.88 -92.62
N GLN A 101 -13.40 46.21 -92.72
CA GLN A 101 -13.16 47.12 -91.61
C GLN A 101 -14.30 47.03 -90.59
N GLU A 102 -15.55 47.00 -91.05
CA GLU A 102 -16.72 46.83 -90.18
C GLU A 102 -16.73 45.45 -89.50
N MET A 103 -16.34 44.38 -90.19
CA MET A 103 -16.20 43.04 -89.60
C MET A 103 -15.07 42.98 -88.56
N GLN A 104 -13.94 43.67 -88.80
CA GLN A 104 -12.87 43.82 -87.81
C GLN A 104 -13.31 44.64 -86.60
N MET A 105 -14.05 45.74 -86.81
CA MET A 105 -14.60 46.57 -85.73
C MET A 105 -15.62 45.79 -84.89
N ARG A 106 -16.57 45.08 -85.52
CA ARG A 106 -17.53 44.22 -84.82
C ARG A 106 -16.85 43.06 -84.08
N GLY A 107 -15.82 42.44 -84.68
CA GLY A 107 -15.01 41.40 -84.03
C GLY A 107 -14.22 41.91 -82.83
N ALA A 108 -13.66 43.12 -82.93
CA ALA A 108 -12.97 43.80 -81.84
C ALA A 108 -13.93 44.20 -80.71
N GLU A 109 -15.13 44.67 -81.04
CA GLU A 109 -16.18 45.00 -80.07
C GLU A 109 -16.71 43.78 -79.33
N ALA A 110 -16.97 42.67 -80.05
CA ALA A 110 -17.34 41.40 -79.44
C ALA A 110 -16.24 40.88 -78.49
N SER A 111 -14.97 40.97 -78.91
CA SER A 111 -13.81 40.61 -78.07
C SER A 111 -13.68 41.50 -76.84
N ARG A 112 -13.91 42.82 -76.97
CA ARG A 112 -13.88 43.79 -75.86
C ARG A 112 -15.01 43.55 -74.86
N LEU A 113 -16.22 43.25 -75.33
CA LEU A 113 -17.36 42.92 -74.47
C LEU A 113 -17.13 41.60 -73.73
N TRP A 114 -16.60 40.58 -74.41
CA TRP A 114 -16.25 39.30 -73.77
C TRP A 114 -15.14 39.47 -72.73
N ALA A 115 -14.08 40.21 -73.06
CA ALA A 115 -13.01 40.54 -72.13
C ALA A 115 -13.53 41.37 -70.93
N GLY A 116 -14.41 42.34 -71.17
CA GLY A 116 -15.03 43.15 -70.11
C GLY A 116 -15.87 42.31 -69.15
N ARG A 117 -16.66 41.36 -69.66
CA ARG A 117 -17.39 40.38 -68.84
C ARG A 117 -16.43 39.47 -68.07
N LEU A 118 -15.43 38.88 -68.73
CA LEU A 118 -14.45 38.02 -68.09
C LEU A 118 -13.69 38.74 -66.97
N ILE A 119 -13.26 39.98 -67.18
CA ILE A 119 -12.59 40.80 -66.16
C ILE A 119 -13.55 41.12 -65.02
N GLY A 120 -14.79 41.52 -65.33
CA GLY A 120 -15.82 41.78 -64.32
C GLY A 120 -16.13 40.56 -63.46
N ASP A 121 -16.29 39.39 -64.09
CA ASP A 121 -16.55 38.11 -63.45
C ASP A 121 -15.33 37.65 -62.64
N SER A 122 -14.11 37.82 -63.17
CA SER A 122 -12.87 37.51 -62.46
C SER A 122 -12.68 38.38 -61.23
N ARG A 123 -13.00 39.67 -61.30
CA ARG A 123 -12.94 40.57 -60.13
C ARG A 123 -13.93 40.20 -59.05
N ARG A 124 -15.18 39.86 -59.42
CA ARG A 124 -16.17 39.35 -58.46
C ARG A 124 -15.70 38.04 -57.83
N LEU A 125 -15.19 37.12 -58.64
CA LEU A 125 -14.65 35.86 -58.16
C LEU A 125 -13.50 36.07 -57.18
N VAL A 126 -12.55 36.96 -57.47
CA VAL A 126 -11.46 37.30 -56.53
C VAL A 126 -12.02 37.82 -55.22
N HIS A 127 -12.95 38.79 -55.25
CA HIS A 127 -13.55 39.33 -54.04
C HIS A 127 -14.29 38.25 -53.21
N ASP A 128 -15.11 37.43 -53.86
CA ASP A 128 -15.87 36.37 -53.21
C ASP A 128 -14.95 35.32 -52.58
N LYS A 129 -13.85 34.97 -53.27
CA LYS A 129 -12.85 34.03 -52.76
C LYS A 129 -12.01 34.63 -51.64
N ASP A 130 -11.61 35.90 -51.72
CA ASP A 130 -10.91 36.60 -50.65
C ASP A 130 -11.78 36.72 -49.39
N GLN A 131 -13.08 36.96 -49.55
CA GLN A 131 -14.02 36.94 -48.43
C GLN A 131 -14.14 35.55 -47.82
N LEU A 132 -14.31 34.50 -48.64
CA LEU A 132 -14.37 33.13 -48.16
C LEU A 132 -13.09 32.74 -47.40
N THR A 133 -11.92 33.06 -47.92
CA THR A 133 -10.63 32.77 -47.28
C THR A 133 -10.52 33.46 -45.91
N ARG A 134 -10.90 34.74 -45.81
CA ARG A 134 -10.92 35.46 -44.54
C ARG A 134 -11.87 34.83 -43.53
N GLN A 135 -13.10 34.51 -43.95
CA GLN A 135 -14.09 33.87 -43.08
C GLN A 135 -13.62 32.50 -42.57
N MET A 136 -12.98 31.70 -43.43
CA MET A 136 -12.41 30.42 -43.03
C MET A 136 -11.28 30.60 -42.01
N GLN A 137 -10.35 31.54 -42.25
CA GLN A 137 -9.27 31.83 -41.29
C GLN A 137 -9.79 32.32 -39.94
N GLU A 138 -10.75 33.25 -39.94
CA GLU A 138 -11.38 33.72 -38.70
C GLU A 138 -12.07 32.59 -37.93
N GLY A 139 -12.81 31.73 -38.64
CA GLY A 139 -13.45 30.56 -38.05
C GLY A 139 -12.44 29.60 -37.42
N THR A 140 -11.35 29.27 -38.13
CA THR A 140 -10.29 28.41 -37.60
C THR A 140 -9.57 29.06 -36.40
N CYS A 141 -9.28 30.36 -36.43
CA CYS A 141 -8.68 31.06 -35.29
C CYS A 141 -9.58 31.00 -34.04
N ARG A 142 -10.90 31.17 -34.20
CA ARG A 142 -11.85 31.01 -33.08
C ARG A 142 -11.83 29.59 -32.52
N ASN A 143 -11.82 28.58 -33.38
CA ASN A 143 -11.78 27.17 -32.96
C ASN A 143 -10.46 26.80 -32.25
N LEU A 144 -9.32 27.34 -32.70
CA LEU A 144 -8.03 27.18 -32.02
C LEU A 144 -8.04 27.84 -30.63
N GLY A 145 -8.66 29.01 -30.50
CA GLY A 145 -8.85 29.67 -29.19
C GLY A 145 -9.71 28.85 -28.23
N GLN A 146 -10.80 28.24 -28.73
CA GLN A 146 -11.61 27.31 -27.93
C GLN A 146 -10.80 26.09 -27.51
N ARG A 147 -10.03 25.50 -28.43
CA ARG A 147 -9.19 24.34 -28.15
C ARG A 147 -8.15 24.63 -27.06
N LEU A 148 -7.50 25.79 -27.10
CA LEU A 148 -6.57 26.24 -26.05
C LEU A 148 -7.27 26.36 -24.69
N SER A 149 -8.51 26.87 -24.67
CA SER A 149 -9.32 26.95 -23.44
C SER A 149 -9.64 25.55 -22.89
N ASP A 150 -10.03 24.60 -23.76
CA ASP A 150 -10.32 23.22 -23.36
C ASP A 150 -9.06 22.52 -22.81
N ILE A 151 -7.90 22.71 -23.45
CA ILE A 151 -6.62 22.17 -22.96
C ILE A 151 -6.29 22.77 -21.58
N GLY A 152 -6.46 24.09 -21.42
CA GLY A 152 -6.25 24.79 -20.15
C GLY A 152 -7.14 24.24 -19.02
N PHE A 153 -8.42 23.98 -19.31
CA PHE A 153 -9.34 23.33 -18.38
C PHE A 153 -8.81 21.96 -17.93
N TRP A 154 -8.52 21.04 -18.86
CA TRP A 154 -8.07 19.70 -18.49
C TRP A 154 -6.72 19.69 -17.80
N LYS A 155 -5.79 20.58 -18.16
CA LYS A 155 -4.54 20.74 -17.42
C LYS A 155 -4.79 21.13 -15.96
N SER A 156 -5.72 22.05 -15.73
CA SER A 156 -6.05 22.51 -14.38
C SER A 156 -6.65 21.38 -13.55
N GLU A 157 -7.58 20.61 -14.13
CA GLU A 157 -8.18 19.43 -13.47
C GLU A 157 -7.16 18.32 -13.18
N LEU A 158 -6.28 18.00 -14.15
CA LEU A 158 -5.21 17.01 -13.97
C LEU A 158 -4.22 17.43 -12.88
N THR A 159 -3.82 18.71 -12.88
CA THR A 159 -2.89 19.25 -11.87
C THR A 159 -3.53 19.22 -10.48
N TYR A 160 -4.79 19.63 -10.36
CA TYR A 160 -5.54 19.60 -9.12
C TYR A 160 -5.66 18.18 -8.55
N GLU A 161 -6.01 17.20 -9.40
CA GLU A 161 -6.12 15.81 -8.97
C GLU A 161 -4.75 15.22 -8.58
N LEU A 162 -3.69 15.54 -9.32
CA LEU A 162 -2.32 15.13 -9.02
C LEU A 162 -1.86 15.64 -7.65
N GLU A 163 -2.07 16.92 -7.35
CA GLU A 163 -1.74 17.50 -6.04
C GLU A 163 -2.46 16.80 -4.89
N ARG A 164 -3.74 16.46 -5.09
CA ARG A 164 -4.53 15.72 -4.09
C ARG A 164 -4.01 14.30 -3.89
N LEU A 165 -3.62 13.60 -4.96
CA LEU A 165 -3.02 12.27 -4.88
C LEU A 165 -1.68 12.30 -4.15
N LEU A 166 -0.83 13.27 -4.44
CA LEU A 166 0.44 13.48 -3.74
C LEU A 166 0.23 13.76 -2.26
N ASN A 167 -0.76 14.59 -1.91
CA ASN A 167 -1.06 14.90 -0.51
C ASN A 167 -1.58 13.68 0.25
N GLU A 168 -2.48 12.91 -0.35
CA GLU A 168 -2.98 11.66 0.21
C GLU A 168 -1.85 10.64 0.40
N ASN A 169 -0.94 10.51 -0.57
CA ASN A 169 0.19 9.58 -0.49
C ASN A 169 1.16 9.93 0.65
N ARG A 170 1.37 11.23 0.92
CA ARG A 170 2.16 11.69 2.08
C ARG A 170 1.48 11.32 3.40
N GLY A 171 0.17 11.51 3.51
CA GLY A 171 -0.61 11.10 4.69
C GLY A 171 -0.55 9.59 4.92
N LEU A 172 -0.73 8.82 3.84
CA LEU A 172 -0.68 7.37 3.88
C LEU A 172 0.72 6.83 4.28
N ASP A 173 1.80 7.46 3.80
CA ASP A 173 3.17 7.13 4.21
C ASP A 173 3.42 7.37 5.71
N ALA A 174 2.85 8.45 6.26
CA ALA A 174 2.93 8.72 7.69
C ALA A 174 2.23 7.63 8.50
N PHE A 175 1.06 7.14 8.06
CA PHE A 175 0.38 6.01 8.71
C PHE A 175 1.17 4.71 8.61
N ARG A 176 1.79 4.40 7.47
CA ARG A 176 2.65 3.22 7.30
C ARG A 176 3.80 3.23 8.30
N LYS A 177 4.57 4.32 8.34
CA LYS A 177 5.68 4.50 9.28
C LYS A 177 5.23 4.39 10.73
N ARG A 178 4.07 4.99 11.05
CA ARG A 178 3.50 4.93 12.40
C ARG A 178 3.09 3.52 12.80
N LEU A 179 2.54 2.71 11.88
CA LEU A 179 2.24 1.29 12.12
C LEU A 179 3.51 0.47 12.37
N GLU A 180 4.58 0.73 11.60
CA GLU A 180 5.89 0.08 11.77
C GLU A 180 6.50 0.44 13.13
N CYS A 181 6.55 1.74 13.48
CA CYS A 181 7.03 2.20 14.78
C CYS A 181 6.21 1.62 15.93
N ALA A 182 4.88 1.58 15.82
CA ALA A 182 4.01 0.99 16.83
C ALA A 182 4.30 -0.50 17.02
N ALA A 183 4.48 -1.25 15.94
CA ALA A 183 4.82 -2.67 16.01
C ALA A 183 6.18 -2.89 16.70
N ASP A 184 7.13 -1.99 16.52
CA ASP A 184 8.46 -2.08 17.14
C ASP A 184 8.44 -1.69 18.63
N GLU A 185 7.62 -0.70 19.02
CA GLU A 185 7.40 -0.32 20.42
C GLU A 185 6.83 -1.48 21.27
N VAL A 186 6.07 -2.40 20.65
CA VAL A 186 5.54 -3.61 21.30
C VAL A 186 6.63 -4.64 21.66
N ASN A 187 7.84 -4.56 21.08
CA ASN A 187 8.94 -5.48 21.42
C ASN A 187 9.34 -5.38 22.90
N CYS A 188 9.33 -4.18 23.48
CA CYS A 188 9.71 -3.94 24.87
C CYS A 188 8.77 -4.66 25.86
N PRO A 189 7.43 -4.43 25.85
CA PRO A 189 6.52 -5.15 26.74
C PRO A 189 6.50 -6.66 26.47
N LEU A 190 6.70 -7.10 25.22
CA LEU A 190 6.82 -8.51 24.89
C LEU A 190 8.04 -9.15 25.57
N GLN A 191 9.19 -8.49 25.51
CA GLN A 191 10.40 -8.94 26.20
C GLN A 191 10.19 -8.99 27.72
N VAL A 192 9.55 -7.96 28.31
CA VAL A 192 9.25 -7.94 29.75
C VAL A 192 8.35 -9.12 30.14
N ALA A 193 7.31 -9.44 29.37
CA ALA A 193 6.44 -10.58 29.66
C ALA A 193 7.19 -11.92 29.58
N LEU A 194 8.07 -12.09 28.59
CA LEU A 194 8.93 -13.27 28.46
C LEU A 194 9.95 -13.39 29.60
N GLU A 195 10.59 -12.30 30.00
CA GLU A 195 11.52 -12.27 31.13
C GLU A 195 10.81 -12.58 32.45
N CYS A 196 9.56 -12.13 32.61
CA CYS A 196 8.73 -12.49 33.76
C CYS A 196 8.48 -14.00 33.82
N LEU A 197 8.14 -14.65 32.70
CA LEU A 197 8.00 -16.11 32.62
C LEU A 197 9.33 -16.80 32.96
N TYR A 198 10.43 -16.34 32.37
CA TYR A 198 11.77 -16.89 32.62
C TYR A 198 12.20 -16.77 34.08
N HIS A 199 11.91 -15.66 34.74
CA HIS A 199 12.20 -15.50 36.16
C HIS A 199 11.35 -16.39 37.06
N ARG A 200 10.08 -16.62 36.69
CA ARG A 200 9.17 -17.48 37.45
C ARG A 200 9.52 -18.96 37.37
N GLU A 201 10.17 -19.39 36.28
CA GLU A 201 10.75 -20.74 36.18
C GLU A 201 11.82 -21.01 37.27
N LYS A 202 12.38 -19.95 37.88
CA LYS A 202 13.39 -20.06 38.95
C LYS A 202 12.80 -20.22 40.35
N ARG A 203 11.48 -20.35 40.48
CA ARG A 203 10.83 -20.69 41.75
C ARG A 203 11.18 -22.12 42.16
N ILE A 204 11.10 -22.39 43.45
CA ILE A 204 11.63 -23.63 44.03
C ILE A 204 10.49 -24.49 44.59
N GLY A 205 10.55 -25.79 44.31
CA GLY A 205 9.65 -26.79 44.89
C GLY A 205 8.19 -26.55 44.55
N ILE A 206 7.32 -26.62 45.56
CA ILE A 206 5.86 -26.53 45.39
C ILE A 206 5.37 -25.15 44.95
N ASP A 207 6.23 -24.13 44.90
CA ASP A 207 5.86 -22.78 44.43
C ASP A 207 6.04 -22.60 42.91
N LEU A 208 6.72 -23.54 42.24
CA LEU A 208 6.76 -23.62 40.78
C LEU A 208 5.43 -24.21 40.29
N VAL A 209 4.42 -23.35 40.20
CA VAL A 209 3.03 -23.72 39.88
C VAL A 209 2.49 -22.90 38.72
N HIS A 210 1.68 -23.59 37.91
CA HIS A 210 0.94 -22.98 36.82
C HIS A 210 -0.29 -22.21 37.34
N ASP A 211 -0.04 -21.03 37.92
CA ASP A 211 -1.04 -20.17 38.52
C ASP A 211 -1.64 -19.15 37.51
N ASN A 212 -2.54 -18.29 38.01
CA ASN A 212 -3.19 -17.28 37.18
C ASN A 212 -2.22 -16.27 36.58
N VAL A 213 -1.08 -15.99 37.24
CA VAL A 213 -0.09 -15.04 36.70
C VAL A 213 0.57 -15.63 35.47
N GLU A 214 0.96 -16.91 35.51
CA GLU A 214 1.57 -17.58 34.37
C GLU A 214 0.62 -17.65 33.17
N LYS A 215 -0.65 -17.99 33.41
CA LYS A 215 -1.70 -17.96 32.36
C LYS A 215 -1.84 -16.58 31.73
N ASN A 216 -1.88 -15.53 32.54
CA ASN A 216 -2.02 -14.16 32.04
C ASN A 216 -0.77 -13.71 31.27
N LEU A 217 0.44 -14.09 31.72
CA LEU A 217 1.69 -13.79 31.02
C LEU A 217 1.78 -14.47 29.65
N ILE A 218 1.37 -15.75 29.55
CA ILE A 218 1.33 -16.46 28.26
C ILE A 218 0.34 -15.78 27.31
N GLN A 219 -0.87 -15.47 27.81
CA GLN A 219 -1.86 -14.72 27.03
C GLN A 219 -1.38 -13.33 26.62
N GLU A 220 -0.62 -12.64 27.48
CA GLU A 220 0.00 -11.35 27.18
C GLU A 220 1.02 -11.48 26.05
N VAL A 221 1.90 -12.50 26.10
CA VAL A 221 2.87 -12.78 25.03
C VAL A 221 2.17 -13.04 23.69
N ASP A 222 1.13 -13.88 23.68
CA ASP A 222 0.40 -14.22 22.46
C ASP A 222 -0.35 -13.01 21.89
N LEU A 223 -0.99 -12.23 22.76
CA LEU A 223 -1.67 -11.00 22.37
C LEU A 223 -0.70 -9.99 21.76
N LEU A 224 0.43 -9.73 22.41
CA LEU A 224 1.42 -8.75 21.92
C LEU A 224 1.98 -9.16 20.56
N LYS A 225 2.29 -10.44 20.35
CA LYS A 225 2.69 -10.96 19.02
C LYS A 225 1.58 -10.78 17.97
N CYS A 226 0.34 -11.05 18.35
CA CYS A 226 -0.81 -10.86 17.47
C CYS A 226 -1.00 -9.39 17.08
N CYS A 227 -0.84 -8.46 18.03
CA CYS A 227 -0.89 -7.02 17.77
C CYS A 227 0.19 -6.59 16.78
N GLN A 228 1.44 -7.03 16.98
CA GLN A 228 2.54 -6.74 16.06
C GLN A 228 2.26 -7.21 14.64
N GLU A 229 1.77 -8.45 14.50
CA GLU A 229 1.47 -9.02 13.19
C GLU A 229 0.35 -8.26 12.48
N GLN A 230 -0.71 -7.87 13.20
CA GLN A 230 -1.80 -7.08 12.63
C GLN A 230 -1.31 -5.71 12.13
N MET A 231 -0.48 -5.02 12.91
CA MET A 231 0.10 -3.73 12.51
C MET A 231 0.99 -3.88 11.26
N ARG A 232 1.86 -4.90 11.22
CA ARG A 232 2.74 -5.16 10.07
C ARG A 232 1.97 -5.56 8.81
N LYS A 233 0.92 -6.39 8.94
CA LYS A 233 0.04 -6.76 7.82
C LYS A 233 -0.65 -5.53 7.22
N LEU A 234 -1.14 -4.62 8.06
CA LEU A 234 -1.78 -3.40 7.56
C LEU A 234 -0.75 -2.46 6.91
N ALA A 235 0.46 -2.33 7.47
CA ALA A 235 1.55 -1.56 6.86
C ALA A 235 1.91 -2.10 5.46
N GLN A 236 1.98 -3.42 5.29
CA GLN A 236 2.20 -4.07 3.98
C GLN A 236 1.08 -3.77 2.97
N ARG A 237 -0.19 -3.82 3.41
CA ARG A 237 -1.33 -3.45 2.55
C ARG A 237 -1.27 -1.99 2.12
N ILE A 238 -0.85 -1.11 3.02
CA ILE A 238 -0.61 0.30 2.71
C ILE A 238 0.52 0.44 1.68
N GLU A 239 1.63 -0.29 1.84
CA GLU A 239 2.76 -0.27 0.90
C GLU A 239 2.33 -0.67 -0.52
N ILE A 240 1.47 -1.69 -0.65
CA ILE A 240 0.88 -2.09 -1.94
C ILE A 240 0.05 -0.94 -2.52
N GLN A 241 -0.83 -0.32 -1.72
CA GLN A 241 -1.62 0.83 -2.17
C GLN A 241 -0.75 2.02 -2.59
N GLN A 242 0.41 2.24 -1.95
CA GLN A 242 1.34 3.28 -2.37
C GLN A 242 1.93 3.03 -3.77
N ARG A 243 2.12 1.76 -4.16
CA ARG A 243 2.55 1.41 -5.53
C ARG A 243 1.43 1.69 -6.53
N ASP A 244 0.20 1.31 -6.23
CA ASP A 244 -0.96 1.61 -7.09
C ASP A 244 -1.17 3.13 -7.24
N ASN A 245 -0.98 3.88 -6.15
CA ASN A 245 -1.00 5.35 -6.18
C ASN A 245 0.10 5.92 -7.09
N ARG A 246 1.29 5.28 -7.11
CA ARG A 246 2.42 5.71 -7.95
C ARG A 246 2.14 5.49 -9.44
N ASP A 247 1.45 4.40 -9.79
CA ASP A 247 1.03 4.14 -11.17
C ASP A 247 0.00 5.17 -11.65
N ALA A 248 -0.99 5.48 -10.80
CA ALA A 248 -1.96 6.55 -11.07
C ALA A 248 -1.30 7.93 -11.20
N GLN A 249 -0.32 8.22 -10.35
CA GLN A 249 0.49 9.44 -10.42
C GLN A 249 1.18 9.56 -11.79
N HIS A 250 1.87 8.50 -12.22
CA HIS A 250 2.56 8.50 -13.51
C HIS A 250 1.61 8.64 -14.70
N ALA A 251 0.40 8.08 -14.63
CA ALA A 251 -0.61 8.27 -15.67
C ALA A 251 -1.05 9.75 -15.80
N LEU A 252 -1.29 10.42 -14.66
CA LEU A 252 -1.63 11.85 -14.64
C LEU A 252 -0.48 12.74 -15.13
N GLU A 253 0.76 12.45 -14.73
CA GLU A 253 1.96 13.19 -15.15
C GLU A 253 2.16 13.12 -16.67
N ARG A 254 2.03 11.93 -17.26
CA ARG A 254 2.14 11.75 -18.72
C ARG A 254 1.05 12.48 -19.47
N ASP A 255 -0.20 12.38 -19.02
CA ASP A 255 -1.31 13.09 -19.65
C ASP A 255 -1.09 14.62 -19.58
N LEU A 256 -0.60 15.12 -18.45
CA LEU A 256 -0.26 16.53 -18.30
C LEU A 256 0.87 16.97 -19.27
N GLU A 257 1.90 16.14 -19.45
CA GLU A 257 2.98 16.37 -20.42
C GLU A 257 2.46 16.43 -21.87
N ASP A 258 1.57 15.51 -22.24
CA ASP A 258 0.91 15.51 -23.55
C ASP A 258 0.07 16.78 -23.75
N LYS A 259 -0.67 17.21 -22.71
CA LYS A 259 -1.46 18.45 -22.76
C LYS A 259 -0.56 19.70 -22.85
N ASN A 260 0.59 19.71 -22.19
CA ASN A 260 1.58 20.80 -22.30
C ASN A 260 2.11 20.91 -23.73
N SER A 261 2.47 19.77 -24.34
CA SER A 261 2.95 19.71 -25.72
C SER A 261 1.88 20.15 -26.71
N ALA A 262 0.64 19.69 -26.53
CA ALA A 262 -0.50 20.09 -27.35
C ALA A 262 -0.77 21.61 -27.23
N GLN A 263 -0.75 22.16 -26.02
CA GLN A 263 -0.92 23.60 -25.81
C GLN A 263 0.15 24.41 -26.55
N PHE A 264 1.43 24.02 -26.45
CA PHE A 264 2.52 24.72 -27.12
C PHE A 264 2.34 24.75 -28.64
N ILE A 265 1.92 23.62 -29.23
CA ILE A 265 1.66 23.53 -30.67
C ILE A 265 0.45 24.40 -31.05
N ASP A 266 -0.66 24.28 -30.32
CA ASP A 266 -1.89 25.02 -30.63
C ASP A 266 -1.73 26.53 -30.42
N GLU A 267 -0.93 26.96 -29.43
CA GLU A 267 -0.59 28.36 -29.19
C GLU A 267 0.27 28.92 -30.31
N LYS A 268 1.25 28.14 -30.80
CA LYS A 268 2.01 28.51 -32.00
C LYS A 268 1.09 28.66 -33.21
N CYS A 269 0.18 27.70 -33.44
CA CYS A 269 -0.77 27.73 -34.55
C CYS A 269 -1.72 28.94 -34.46
N PHE A 270 -2.26 29.23 -33.27
CA PHE A 270 -3.15 30.37 -33.03
C PHE A 270 -2.47 31.72 -33.32
N ASN A 271 -1.17 31.81 -33.08
CA ASN A 271 -0.37 33.02 -33.28
C ASN A 271 0.16 33.20 -34.72
N LEU A 272 0.01 32.22 -35.61
CA LEU A 272 0.42 32.36 -37.01
C LEU A 272 -0.39 33.46 -37.72
N ARG A 273 0.27 34.16 -38.64
CA ARG A 273 -0.29 35.18 -39.51
C ARG A 273 0.13 34.90 -40.95
N ASN A 274 -0.58 35.47 -41.92
CA ASN A 274 -0.28 35.29 -43.35
C ASN A 274 1.11 35.84 -43.75
N THR A 275 1.70 36.68 -42.90
CA THR A 275 3.05 37.26 -43.07
C THR A 275 4.10 36.62 -42.18
N SER A 276 3.80 35.50 -41.51
CA SER A 276 4.76 34.80 -40.64
C SER A 276 5.83 34.08 -41.46
N ASP A 277 7.11 34.27 -41.13
CA ASP A 277 8.24 33.69 -41.88
C ASP A 277 8.31 32.15 -41.87
N CYS A 278 7.61 31.51 -40.94
CA CYS A 278 7.63 30.06 -40.72
C CYS A 278 6.48 29.28 -41.40
N ILE A 279 5.69 29.92 -42.27
CA ILE A 279 4.64 29.24 -43.05
C ILE A 279 5.22 28.62 -44.32
N SER A 280 4.70 27.47 -44.74
CA SER A 280 5.18 26.73 -45.92
C SER A 280 4.07 25.82 -46.47
N PHE A 281 4.21 25.38 -47.71
CA PHE A 281 3.30 24.41 -48.31
C PHE A 281 3.71 22.98 -47.92
N PHE A 282 2.76 22.21 -47.39
CA PHE A 282 2.94 20.81 -47.04
C PHE A 282 1.98 19.95 -47.87
N HIS A 283 2.45 18.80 -48.36
CA HIS A 283 1.68 17.90 -49.23
C HIS A 283 1.13 16.73 -48.41
N GLY A 284 -0.13 16.33 -48.63
CA GLY A 284 -0.74 15.15 -48.00
C GLY A 284 -1.36 15.38 -46.62
N VAL A 285 -1.32 16.62 -46.10
CA VAL A 285 -1.88 17.00 -44.78
C VAL A 285 -3.41 17.16 -44.82
N GLU A 286 -3.97 17.26 -46.02
CA GLU A 286 -5.40 17.37 -46.29
C GLU A 286 -6.18 16.06 -46.05
N LYS A 287 -5.48 14.93 -45.82
CA LYS A 287 -6.10 13.64 -45.51
C LYS A 287 -6.21 13.46 -44.00
N VAL A 288 -7.44 13.32 -43.51
CA VAL A 288 -7.69 12.95 -42.11
C VAL A 288 -7.54 11.44 -41.96
N ASP A 289 -6.68 11.01 -41.05
CA ASP A 289 -6.58 9.60 -40.65
C ASP A 289 -7.75 9.25 -39.73
N GLY A 290 -8.54 8.24 -40.09
CA GLY A 290 -9.71 7.80 -39.32
C GLY A 290 -9.39 7.11 -38.00
N THR A 291 -8.11 6.86 -37.69
CA THR A 291 -7.66 6.22 -36.45
C THR A 291 -7.27 7.21 -35.34
N ILE A 292 -7.33 8.53 -35.60
CA ILE A 292 -6.99 9.57 -34.62
C ILE A 292 -8.11 9.80 -33.60
N SER A 293 -7.76 10.39 -32.46
CA SER A 293 -8.72 10.70 -31.41
C SER A 293 -9.67 11.85 -31.80
N VAL A 294 -10.90 11.75 -31.32
CA VAL A 294 -11.93 12.79 -31.41
C VAL A 294 -12.07 13.51 -30.07
N PRO A 295 -12.62 14.75 -30.03
CA PRO A 295 -12.74 15.54 -28.80
C PRO A 295 -13.37 14.78 -27.62
N GLU A 296 -14.39 13.97 -27.90
CA GLU A 296 -15.08 13.15 -26.90
C GLU A 296 -14.15 12.10 -26.30
N THR A 297 -13.41 11.38 -27.14
CA THR A 297 -12.44 10.37 -26.69
C THR A 297 -11.23 10.98 -25.97
N TRP A 298 -10.81 12.18 -26.38
CA TRP A 298 -9.72 12.94 -25.75
C TRP A 298 -10.09 13.45 -24.36
N ALA A 299 -11.30 14.00 -24.21
CA ALA A 299 -11.82 14.44 -22.91
C ALA A 299 -12.04 13.26 -21.97
N LYS A 300 -12.63 12.17 -22.49
CA LYS A 300 -12.79 10.91 -21.77
C LYS A 300 -11.44 10.34 -21.30
N PHE A 301 -10.41 10.46 -22.14
CA PHE A 301 -8.98 10.43 -21.84
C PHE A 301 -8.64 10.79 -20.40
N SER A 302 -8.58 12.10 -20.22
CA SER A 302 -8.17 12.77 -18.99
C SER A 302 -9.13 12.46 -17.85
N ASN A 303 -10.44 12.40 -18.14
CA ASN A 303 -11.46 12.09 -17.15
C ASN A 303 -11.30 10.68 -16.55
N ASP A 304 -10.98 9.67 -17.38
CA ASP A 304 -10.77 8.30 -16.92
C ASP A 304 -9.52 8.19 -16.04
N ASN A 305 -8.43 8.91 -16.38
CA ASN A 305 -7.22 9.03 -15.55
C ASN A 305 -7.53 9.67 -14.18
N ILE A 306 -8.29 10.78 -14.18
CA ILE A 306 -8.74 11.44 -12.95
C ILE A 306 -9.58 10.50 -12.09
N ARG A 307 -10.56 9.81 -12.69
CA ARG A 307 -11.42 8.85 -11.97
C ARG A 307 -10.60 7.69 -11.38
N HIS A 308 -9.60 7.21 -12.10
CA HIS A 308 -8.69 6.19 -11.59
C HIS A 308 -7.92 6.67 -10.35
N SER A 309 -7.35 7.87 -10.40
CA SER A 309 -6.69 8.51 -9.24
C SER A 309 -7.66 8.69 -8.06
N GLN A 310 -8.89 9.15 -8.31
CA GLN A 310 -9.90 9.32 -7.27
C GLN A 310 -10.22 8.00 -6.56
N ASN A 311 -10.30 6.89 -7.30
CA ASN A 311 -10.49 5.56 -6.72
C ASN A 311 -9.29 5.15 -5.84
N MET A 312 -8.06 5.40 -6.30
CA MET A 312 -6.84 5.13 -5.53
C MET A 312 -6.78 5.93 -4.22
N ARG A 313 -7.19 7.20 -4.24
CA ARG A 313 -7.32 8.01 -3.03
C ARG A 313 -8.42 7.52 -2.10
N ALA A 314 -9.57 7.11 -2.63
CA ALA A 314 -10.64 6.55 -1.80
C ALA A 314 -10.19 5.27 -1.06
N ASN A 315 -9.42 4.41 -1.73
CA ASN A 315 -8.82 3.22 -1.09
C ASN A 315 -7.78 3.61 -0.03
N SER A 316 -6.95 4.61 -0.30
CA SER A 316 -5.97 5.14 0.65
C SER A 316 -6.64 5.68 1.92
N ILE A 317 -7.70 6.48 1.78
CA ILE A 317 -8.48 7.01 2.91
C ILE A 317 -9.08 5.87 3.75
N ARG A 318 -9.63 4.83 3.09
CA ARG A 318 -10.18 3.66 3.80
C ARG A 318 -9.10 2.94 4.62
N LEU A 319 -7.88 2.79 4.08
CA LEU A 319 -6.77 2.17 4.81
C LEU A 319 -6.29 3.03 5.99
N GLN A 320 -6.28 4.36 5.85
CA GLN A 320 -5.98 5.26 6.96
C GLN A 320 -7.00 5.11 8.09
N GLU A 321 -8.29 5.01 7.75
CA GLU A 321 -9.34 4.82 8.73
C GLU A 321 -9.25 3.45 9.42
N GLU A 322 -8.95 2.40 8.66
CA GLU A 322 -8.65 1.08 9.21
C GLU A 322 -7.46 1.15 10.19
N ALA A 323 -6.41 1.90 9.86
CA ALA A 323 -5.24 2.06 10.72
C ALA A 323 -5.57 2.78 12.04
N LYS A 324 -6.40 3.84 11.99
CA LYS A 324 -6.85 4.54 13.21
C LYS A 324 -7.63 3.61 14.14
N ASN A 325 -8.62 2.89 13.59
CA ASN A 325 -9.42 1.93 14.35
C ASN A 325 -8.55 0.80 14.91
N LEU A 326 -7.57 0.33 14.13
CA LEU A 326 -6.62 -0.68 14.60
C LEU A 326 -5.78 -0.17 15.79
N PHE A 327 -5.26 1.06 15.72
CA PHE A 327 -4.50 1.66 16.82
C PHE A 327 -5.32 1.73 18.12
N GLU A 328 -6.56 2.20 18.04
CA GLU A 328 -7.45 2.30 19.20
C GLU A 328 -7.71 0.91 19.80
N ASN A 329 -8.15 -0.04 18.96
CA ASN A 329 -8.49 -1.39 19.41
C ASN A 329 -7.29 -2.15 20.00
N LEU A 330 -6.12 -2.09 19.37
CA LEU A 330 -4.93 -2.81 19.85
C LEU A 330 -4.38 -2.17 21.12
N SER A 331 -4.35 -0.84 21.20
CA SER A 331 -3.87 -0.15 22.41
C SER A 331 -4.74 -0.47 23.64
N ASP A 332 -6.07 -0.51 23.49
CA ASP A 332 -6.98 -0.90 24.57
C ASP A 332 -6.78 -2.37 24.99
N GLN A 333 -6.68 -3.29 24.03
CA GLN A 333 -6.40 -4.70 24.31
C GLN A 333 -5.09 -4.92 25.06
N MET A 334 -4.00 -4.27 24.62
CA MET A 334 -2.69 -4.35 25.28
C MET A 334 -2.76 -3.82 26.72
N TRP A 335 -3.42 -2.67 26.94
CA TRP A 335 -3.60 -2.10 28.27
C TRP A 335 -4.43 -2.99 29.19
N LYS A 336 -5.54 -3.53 28.68
CA LYS A 336 -6.41 -4.43 29.43
C LYS A 336 -5.66 -5.68 29.86
N GLN A 337 -4.91 -6.30 28.95
CA GLN A 337 -4.15 -7.51 29.27
C GLN A 337 -2.99 -7.24 30.24
N PHE A 338 -2.26 -6.13 30.05
CA PHE A 338 -1.22 -5.70 30.99
C PHE A 338 -1.80 -5.48 32.41
N THR A 339 -2.97 -4.84 32.50
CA THR A 339 -3.67 -4.59 33.75
C THR A 339 -4.13 -5.89 34.41
N ASN A 340 -4.76 -6.80 33.67
CA ASN A 340 -5.17 -8.12 34.18
C ASN A 340 -3.99 -8.91 34.74
N THR A 341 -2.87 -8.89 34.02
CA THR A 341 -1.64 -9.57 34.45
C THR A 341 -1.07 -8.97 35.73
N ASN A 342 -1.05 -7.64 35.85
CA ASN A 342 -0.61 -6.96 37.07
C ASN A 342 -1.55 -7.21 38.26
N LEU A 343 -2.86 -7.27 38.03
CA LEU A 343 -3.83 -7.64 39.06
C LEU A 343 -3.59 -9.09 39.54
N ALA A 344 -3.32 -10.02 38.62
CA ALA A 344 -2.97 -11.38 38.97
C ALA A 344 -1.68 -11.44 39.80
N PHE A 345 -0.64 -10.67 39.43
CA PHE A 345 0.59 -10.56 40.22
C PHE A 345 0.32 -10.03 41.63
N ASN A 346 -0.45 -8.94 41.76
CA ASN A 346 -0.76 -8.35 43.06
C ASN A 346 -1.54 -9.34 43.95
N ALA A 347 -2.52 -10.06 43.40
CA ALA A 347 -3.24 -11.10 44.12
C ALA A 347 -2.29 -12.21 44.59
N ARG A 348 -1.43 -12.72 43.70
CA ARG A 348 -0.47 -13.79 44.02
C ARG A 348 0.55 -13.36 45.08
N ILE A 349 1.07 -12.13 44.98
CA ILE A 349 2.00 -11.56 45.96
C ILE A 349 1.32 -11.44 47.33
N SER A 350 0.05 -11.01 47.38
CA SER A 350 -0.72 -10.95 48.62
C SER A 350 -0.90 -12.34 49.24
N GLU A 351 -1.34 -13.32 48.45
CA GLU A 351 -1.51 -14.71 48.91
C GLU A 351 -0.21 -15.29 49.51
N VAL A 352 0.91 -15.15 48.79
CA VAL A 352 2.21 -15.68 49.24
C VAL A 352 2.69 -14.94 50.50
N THR A 353 2.44 -13.62 50.59
CA THR A 353 2.77 -12.82 51.77
C THR A 353 1.97 -13.29 52.98
N ASP A 354 0.68 -13.56 52.84
CA ASP A 354 -0.18 -14.06 53.91
C ASP A 354 0.26 -15.44 54.40
N VAL A 355 0.61 -16.35 53.48
CA VAL A 355 1.16 -17.67 53.82
C VAL A 355 2.50 -17.53 54.54
N LYS A 356 3.39 -16.66 54.07
CA LYS A 356 4.67 -16.38 54.73
C LYS A 356 4.46 -15.86 56.15
N ASN A 357 3.56 -14.90 56.36
CA ASN A 357 3.25 -14.37 57.69
C ASN A 357 2.69 -15.45 58.62
N LYS A 358 1.81 -16.32 58.12
CA LYS A 358 1.31 -17.49 58.88
C LYS A 358 2.42 -18.44 59.28
N LEU A 359 3.34 -18.76 58.36
CA LEU A 359 4.51 -19.61 58.64
C LEU A 359 5.45 -18.98 59.68
N GLN A 360 5.67 -17.65 59.62
CA GLN A 360 6.47 -16.93 60.63
C GLN A 360 5.82 -17.00 62.02
N MET A 361 4.50 -16.85 62.11
CA MET A 361 3.78 -17.00 63.37
C MET A 361 3.88 -18.43 63.92
N GLN A 362 3.77 -19.45 63.07
CA GLN A 362 3.94 -20.85 63.49
C GLN A 362 5.36 -21.12 63.98
N LEU A 363 6.37 -20.61 63.28
CA LEU A 363 7.77 -20.73 63.70
C LEU A 363 8.00 -20.09 65.08
N ALA A 364 7.45 -18.90 65.34
CA ALA A 364 7.55 -18.24 66.64
C ALA A 364 6.92 -19.09 67.76
N LYS A 365 5.75 -19.70 67.52
CA LYS A 365 5.10 -20.60 68.48
C LYS A 365 5.94 -21.86 68.74
N THR A 366 6.44 -22.51 67.69
CA THR A 366 7.31 -23.69 67.82
C THR A 366 8.58 -23.36 68.60
N LEU A 367 9.19 -22.19 68.39
CA LEU A 367 10.35 -21.74 69.17
C LEU A 367 10.00 -21.54 70.66
N GLN A 368 8.82 -21.02 70.97
CA GLN A 368 8.35 -20.89 72.35
C GLN A 368 8.12 -22.28 72.99
N GLU A 369 7.53 -23.22 72.27
CA GLU A 369 7.32 -24.60 72.73
C GLU A 369 8.65 -25.34 72.95
N ILE A 370 9.65 -25.13 72.08
CA ILE A 370 11.03 -25.63 72.26
C ILE A 370 11.60 -25.12 73.59
N PHE A 371 11.53 -23.81 73.84
CA PHE A 371 12.03 -23.22 75.08
C PHE A 371 11.29 -23.77 76.31
N GLN A 372 9.98 -24.00 76.22
CA GLN A 372 9.21 -24.61 77.30
C GLN A 372 9.59 -26.07 77.55
N ALA A 373 9.83 -26.86 76.49
CA ALA A 373 10.29 -28.24 76.59
C ALA A 373 11.69 -28.33 77.21
N GLU A 374 12.63 -27.46 76.82
CA GLU A 374 13.97 -27.36 77.41
C GLU A 374 13.92 -27.04 78.92
N ASN A 375 13.09 -26.07 79.32
CA ASN A 375 12.88 -25.76 80.73
C ASN A 375 12.27 -26.93 81.51
N THR A 376 11.34 -27.66 80.89
CA THR A 376 10.69 -28.83 81.48
C THR A 376 11.69 -29.99 81.65
N ILE A 377 12.56 -30.22 80.67
CA ILE A 377 13.68 -31.17 80.76
C ILE A 377 14.57 -30.83 81.95
N ALA A 378 15.03 -29.57 82.06
CA ALA A 378 15.87 -29.14 83.18
C ALA A 378 15.19 -29.29 84.55
N LEU A 379 13.87 -29.05 84.61
CA LEU A 379 13.08 -29.26 85.83
C LEU A 379 12.98 -30.75 86.19
N LEU A 380 12.71 -31.62 85.22
CA LEU A 380 12.62 -33.06 85.40
C LEU A 380 13.96 -33.65 85.84
N GLU A 381 15.06 -33.25 85.21
CA GLU A 381 16.42 -33.64 85.60
C GLU A 381 16.72 -33.26 87.05
N ARG A 382 16.42 -32.01 87.45
CA ARG A 382 16.60 -31.55 88.82
C ARG A 382 15.74 -32.34 89.81
N SER A 383 14.50 -32.65 89.45
CA SER A 383 13.58 -33.44 90.28
C SER A 383 14.08 -34.88 90.47
N ILE A 384 14.58 -35.52 89.41
CA ILE A 384 15.21 -36.85 89.45
C ILE A 384 16.40 -36.82 90.41
N MET A 385 17.34 -35.88 90.21
CA MET A 385 18.52 -35.72 91.10
C MET A 385 18.11 -35.52 92.56
N ALA A 386 17.07 -34.72 92.83
CA ALA A 386 16.58 -34.46 94.18
C ALA A 386 15.98 -35.71 94.87
N LYS A 387 15.46 -36.68 94.12
CA LYS A 387 14.88 -37.93 94.67
C LYS A 387 15.86 -39.09 94.75
N GLU A 388 17.01 -39.03 94.07
CA GLU A 388 18.05 -40.05 94.14
C GLU A 388 18.69 -40.15 95.54
N CYS A 389 18.99 -39.03 96.18
CA CYS A 389 19.57 -39.03 97.54
C CYS A 389 18.63 -39.64 98.59
N PRO A 390 17.33 -39.25 98.68
CA PRO A 390 16.37 -39.91 99.55
C PRO A 390 16.22 -41.41 99.27
N LEU A 391 16.16 -41.84 98.00
CA LEU A 391 16.10 -43.26 97.66
C LEU A 391 17.34 -44.01 98.18
N LYS A 392 18.53 -43.44 97.97
CA LYS A 392 19.80 -44.02 98.44
C LYS A 392 19.81 -44.16 99.97
N VAL A 393 19.30 -43.18 100.71
CA VAL A 393 19.15 -43.25 102.17
C VAL A 393 18.20 -44.38 102.57
N ALA A 394 17.02 -44.47 101.95
CA ALA A 394 16.03 -45.51 102.26
C ALA A 394 16.58 -46.92 101.95
N GLN A 395 17.23 -47.10 100.80
CA GLN A 395 17.88 -48.36 100.41
C GLN A 395 19.03 -48.73 101.36
N THR A 396 19.89 -47.77 101.73
CA THR A 396 21.00 -48.02 102.66
C THR A 396 20.47 -48.41 104.05
N ARG A 397 19.43 -47.73 104.54
CA ARG A 397 18.77 -48.09 105.82
C ARG A 397 18.18 -49.49 105.76
N LEU A 398 17.52 -49.85 104.66
CA LEU A 398 16.93 -51.17 104.46
C LEU A 398 18.00 -52.27 104.41
N GLU A 399 19.12 -52.02 103.73
CA GLU A 399 20.27 -52.90 103.64
C GLU A 399 21.00 -53.07 104.99
N CYS A 400 21.17 -52.01 105.78
CA CYS A 400 21.72 -52.16 107.13
C CYS A 400 20.83 -53.07 108.00
N ARG A 401 19.50 -52.95 107.87
CA ARG A 401 18.53 -53.77 108.61
C ARG A 401 18.45 -55.22 108.13
N SER A 402 18.88 -55.52 106.90
CA SER A 402 18.92 -56.88 106.34
C SER A 402 20.03 -57.75 106.95
N ARG A 403 20.97 -57.13 107.68
CA ARG A 403 22.13 -57.77 108.31
C ARG A 403 21.95 -58.11 109.78
N ARG A 404 20.74 -57.90 110.34
CA ARG A 404 20.46 -58.27 111.74
C ARG A 404 20.63 -59.80 111.89
N PRO A 405 21.20 -60.32 112.98
CA PRO A 405 21.43 -61.76 113.12
C PRO A 405 20.18 -62.49 113.67
N ASN A 406 19.95 -63.72 113.22
CA ASN A 406 18.99 -64.67 113.80
C ASN A 406 17.56 -64.08 113.96
N VAL A 407 17.01 -64.10 115.18
CA VAL A 407 15.64 -63.66 115.50
C VAL A 407 15.45 -62.15 115.37
N GLU A 408 16.53 -61.36 115.42
CA GLU A 408 16.49 -59.90 115.25
C GLU A 408 16.17 -59.48 113.81
N MET A 409 16.14 -60.42 112.85
CA MET A 409 15.57 -60.25 111.51
C MET A 409 14.04 -60.20 111.53
N CYS A 410 13.52 -59.30 112.34
CA CYS A 410 12.11 -59.09 112.53
C CYS A 410 11.53 -58.20 111.42
N ARG A 411 10.37 -58.61 110.87
CA ARG A 411 9.53 -57.83 109.96
C ARG A 411 8.66 -56.87 110.76
N ASP A 412 9.31 -55.95 111.46
CA ASP A 412 8.68 -54.93 112.27
C ASP A 412 8.16 -53.74 111.42
N ILE A 413 7.46 -52.80 112.07
CA ILE A 413 6.88 -51.63 111.41
C ILE A 413 7.94 -50.81 110.64
N PRO A 414 9.12 -50.48 111.21
CA PRO A 414 10.16 -49.79 110.46
C PRO A 414 10.64 -50.54 109.21
N GLN A 415 10.74 -51.88 109.28
CA GLN A 415 11.10 -52.69 108.13
C GLN A 415 10.07 -52.52 106.99
N PHE A 416 8.78 -52.65 107.29
CA PHE A 416 7.72 -52.45 106.29
C PHE A 416 7.69 -51.03 105.72
N LYS A 417 7.87 -50.01 106.57
CA LYS A 417 7.87 -48.62 106.14
C LYS A 417 9.04 -48.31 105.20
N LEU A 418 10.24 -48.81 105.47
CA LEU A 418 11.41 -48.64 104.60
C LEU A 418 11.24 -49.35 103.25
N VAL A 419 10.70 -50.57 103.24
CA VAL A 419 10.40 -51.28 101.97
C VAL A 419 9.42 -50.46 101.13
N ASN A 420 8.35 -49.95 101.74
CA ASN A 420 7.36 -49.12 101.05
C ASN A 420 7.94 -47.78 100.58
N GLU A 421 8.80 -47.13 101.38
CA GLU A 421 9.49 -45.90 101.03
C GLU A 421 10.40 -46.10 99.81
N VAL A 422 11.23 -47.15 99.79
CA VAL A 422 12.06 -47.51 98.64
C VAL A 422 11.21 -47.71 97.40
N PHE A 423 10.14 -48.52 97.49
CA PHE A 423 9.26 -48.80 96.34
C PHE A 423 8.60 -47.52 95.81
N THR A 424 8.08 -46.68 96.70
CA THR A 424 7.36 -45.45 96.31
C THR A 424 8.29 -44.43 95.66
N ILE A 425 9.51 -44.24 96.20
CA ILE A 425 10.48 -43.30 95.63
C ILE A 425 11.04 -43.83 94.30
N ASP A 426 11.28 -45.14 94.19
CA ASP A 426 11.71 -45.75 92.92
C ASP A 426 10.64 -45.62 91.83
N ASP A 427 9.38 -45.93 92.13
CA ASP A 427 8.24 -45.73 91.20
C ASP A 427 8.12 -44.26 90.74
N THR A 428 8.30 -43.33 91.68
CA THR A 428 8.35 -41.89 91.36
C THR A 428 9.50 -41.56 90.41
N LEU A 429 10.70 -42.12 90.64
CA LEU A 429 11.86 -41.91 89.75
C LEU A 429 11.64 -42.52 88.37
N GLN A 430 11.06 -43.71 88.28
CA GLN A 430 10.74 -44.33 86.98
C GLN A 430 9.73 -43.47 86.21
N THR A 431 8.70 -42.96 86.88
CA THR A 431 7.71 -42.05 86.29
C THR A 431 8.37 -40.76 85.78
N LEU A 432 9.25 -40.14 86.58
CA LEU A 432 9.96 -38.93 86.17
C LEU A 432 10.93 -39.19 84.99
N ARG A 433 11.65 -40.31 84.99
CA ARG A 433 12.55 -40.71 83.90
C ARG A 433 11.80 -41.00 82.60
N LEU A 434 10.61 -41.61 82.69
CA LEU A 434 9.74 -41.80 81.53
C LEU A 434 9.31 -40.45 80.94
N ARG A 435 8.82 -39.53 81.78
CA ARG A 435 8.43 -38.18 81.35
C ARG A 435 9.60 -37.38 80.76
N LEU A 436 10.80 -37.55 81.32
CA LEU A 436 12.01 -36.94 80.77
C LEU A 436 12.25 -37.42 79.33
N ARG A 437 12.19 -38.74 79.08
CA ARG A 437 12.35 -39.31 77.74
C ARG A 437 11.29 -38.81 76.77
N GLU A 438 10.01 -38.85 77.15
CA GLU A 438 8.91 -38.36 76.32
C GLU A 438 9.08 -36.86 75.96
N THR A 439 9.56 -36.06 76.91
CA THR A 439 9.81 -34.62 76.68
C THR A 439 11.01 -34.40 75.76
N GLN A 440 12.07 -35.20 75.89
CA GLN A 440 13.22 -35.20 74.97
C GLN A 440 12.82 -35.59 73.54
N ASP A 441 11.99 -36.62 73.38
CA ASP A 441 11.48 -37.04 72.07
C ASP A 441 10.62 -35.94 71.43
N THR A 442 9.78 -35.29 72.25
CA THR A 442 8.96 -34.13 71.82
C THR A 442 9.84 -32.96 71.37
N LEU A 443 10.91 -32.66 72.12
CA LEU A 443 11.86 -31.61 71.75
C LEU A 443 12.51 -31.90 70.39
N GLN A 444 12.94 -33.14 70.13
CA GLN A 444 13.50 -33.52 68.84
C GLN A 444 12.50 -33.29 67.69
N LEU A 445 11.23 -33.67 67.88
CA LEU A 445 10.17 -33.43 66.89
C LEU A 445 9.94 -31.94 66.62
N LEU A 446 9.95 -31.11 67.67
CA LEU A 446 9.81 -29.66 67.53
C LEU A 446 11.00 -29.05 66.76
N VAL A 447 12.22 -29.49 67.04
CA VAL A 447 13.43 -29.05 66.31
C VAL A 447 13.35 -29.42 64.83
N MET A 448 12.90 -30.64 64.49
CA MET A 448 12.68 -31.02 63.09
C MET A 448 11.59 -30.16 62.43
N THR A 449 10.51 -29.88 63.15
CA THR A 449 9.41 -29.02 62.67
C THR A 449 9.89 -27.59 62.41
N LYS A 450 10.74 -27.04 63.30
CA LYS A 450 11.40 -25.74 63.13
C LYS A 450 12.19 -25.69 61.82
N CYS A 451 13.08 -26.66 61.59
CA CYS A 451 13.89 -26.72 60.36
C CYS A 451 13.01 -26.74 59.10
N ARG A 452 11.90 -27.49 59.13
CA ARG A 452 10.94 -27.52 58.02
C ARG A 452 10.27 -26.15 57.80
N LEU A 453 9.83 -25.49 58.87
CA LEU A 453 9.21 -24.16 58.77
C LEU A 453 10.19 -23.10 58.25
N GLU A 454 11.45 -23.13 58.68
CA GLU A 454 12.51 -22.25 58.18
C GLU A 454 12.77 -22.47 56.68
N HIS A 455 12.79 -23.73 56.24
CA HIS A 455 12.92 -24.07 54.83
C HIS A 455 11.73 -23.55 53.99
N GLU A 456 10.49 -23.78 54.43
CA GLU A 456 9.29 -23.26 53.75
C GLU A 456 9.30 -21.73 53.67
N LEU A 457 9.75 -21.04 54.73
CA LEU A 457 9.89 -19.59 54.73
C LEU A 457 10.91 -19.10 53.70
N ALA A 458 12.04 -19.80 53.54
CA ALA A 458 13.03 -19.49 52.52
C ALA A 458 12.45 -19.63 51.11
N ILE A 459 11.64 -20.67 50.86
CA ILE A 459 10.92 -20.86 49.59
C ILE A 459 9.96 -19.69 49.34
N LYS A 460 9.10 -19.34 50.30
CA LYS A 460 8.16 -18.21 50.13
C LYS A 460 8.88 -16.88 49.93
N ALA A 461 10.02 -16.68 50.59
CA ALA A 461 10.85 -15.49 50.40
C ALA A 461 11.44 -15.42 48.97
N ASN A 462 11.89 -16.54 48.42
CA ASN A 462 12.34 -16.62 47.02
C ASN A 462 11.21 -16.27 46.04
N THR A 463 10.02 -16.86 46.22
CA THR A 463 8.84 -16.58 45.38
C THR A 463 8.46 -15.10 45.40
N LEU A 464 8.44 -14.47 46.57
CA LEU A 464 8.16 -13.03 46.68
C LEU A 464 9.24 -12.18 46.01
N CYS A 465 10.51 -12.53 46.16
CA CYS A 465 11.61 -11.80 45.49
C CYS A 465 11.46 -11.85 43.97
N ILE A 466 11.08 -13.00 43.41
CA ILE A 466 10.85 -13.16 41.97
C ILE A 466 9.66 -12.30 41.51
N ASP A 467 8.50 -12.43 42.15
CA ASP A 467 7.28 -11.75 41.68
C ASP A 467 7.32 -10.24 41.95
N LYS A 468 7.67 -9.85 43.17
CA LYS A 468 7.59 -8.46 43.63
C LYS A 468 8.80 -7.64 43.19
N ASP A 469 10.00 -8.18 43.34
CA ASP A 469 11.22 -7.39 43.17
C ASP A 469 11.79 -7.50 41.76
N LYS A 470 11.60 -8.64 41.07
CA LYS A 470 12.02 -8.80 39.67
C LYS A 470 10.90 -8.49 38.69
N CYS A 471 9.85 -9.29 38.67
CA CYS A 471 8.79 -9.19 37.66
C CYS A 471 8.06 -7.84 37.74
N MET A 472 7.50 -7.51 38.90
CA MET A 472 6.75 -6.25 39.07
C MET A 472 7.63 -5.00 38.99
N CYS A 473 8.95 -5.10 39.12
CA CYS A 473 9.86 -3.99 38.86
C CYS A 473 9.99 -3.72 37.36
N MET A 474 10.29 -4.76 36.56
CA MET A 474 10.39 -4.64 35.09
C MET A 474 9.09 -4.17 34.46
N ARG A 475 7.95 -4.61 34.98
CA ARG A 475 6.63 -4.26 34.45
C ARG A 475 6.26 -2.78 34.63
N ARG A 476 7.02 -1.99 35.39
CA ARG A 476 6.76 -0.54 35.56
C ARG A 476 7.02 0.27 34.30
N THR A 477 7.80 -0.23 33.36
CA THR A 477 8.20 0.48 32.13
C THR A 477 7.27 0.21 30.95
N PHE A 478 5.99 -0.09 31.20
CA PHE A 478 5.03 -0.31 30.12
C PHE A 478 4.82 0.97 29.31
N PRO A 479 4.78 0.92 27.96
CA PRO A 479 4.67 2.12 27.14
C PRO A 479 3.34 2.85 27.36
N SER A 480 3.37 4.18 27.22
CA SER A 480 2.15 4.99 27.22
C SER A 480 1.33 4.76 25.95
N THR A 481 0.02 5.05 25.99
CA THR A 481 -0.86 4.90 24.82
C THR A 481 -0.32 5.59 23.56
N PRO A 482 0.20 6.84 23.61
CA PRO A 482 0.81 7.47 22.44
C PRO A 482 1.96 6.65 21.82
N ARG A 483 2.82 6.05 22.65
CA ARG A 483 3.93 5.20 22.18
C ARG A 483 3.43 3.90 21.57
N LEU A 484 2.43 3.26 22.17
CA LEU A 484 1.81 2.04 21.64
C LEU A 484 1.15 2.25 20.27
N VAL A 485 0.77 3.48 19.96
CA VAL A 485 0.23 3.85 18.65
C VAL A 485 1.28 4.51 17.75
N GLY A 486 2.58 4.40 18.07
CA GLY A 486 3.68 4.79 17.20
C GLY A 486 4.04 6.28 17.21
N TYR A 487 3.62 7.04 18.22
CA TYR A 487 4.15 8.39 18.45
C TYR A 487 5.42 8.32 19.31
N SER A 488 6.52 8.83 18.76
CA SER A 488 7.82 8.97 19.44
C SER A 488 7.91 10.27 20.23
#